data_AF-A0AAP7GPZ5-F1
#
_entry.id   AF-A0AAP7GPZ5-F1
#
_cell.length_a   1.000
_cell.length_b   1.000
_cell.length_c   1.000
_cell.angle_alpha   90.00
_cell.angle_beta   90.00
_cell.angle_gamma   90.00
#
_symmetry.space_group_name_H-M   'P 1'
#
loop_
_entity.id
_entity.type
_entity.pdbx_description
1 polymer ?
#
loop_
_entity_poly.entity_id
_entity_poly.type
_entity_poly.pdbx_seq_one_letter_code
_entity_poly.pdbx_strand_id
1 'polypeptide(L)'
;MSETRLLEGMTRRAMLTAIAQRLERVVKGHQRRVKSVHVSVFGFSRGAAQARAFVHRLYETAEAWGSGCGYNIAGIPLYLNFMGIFDTVASVGVAAMSRVSKGKWDWAAGDMMSIHPEARQSVHFAALHEQRINFPLDLATSGKEVLYPGMHSDVGGGYSPGGQGKDFVSGAANGTAKLAQIPLIDMHHEAVKAGVIMKTIEELGAQPVLAMHFGCHPQLIRDYNAWLTGHGVPGGAHTQQIAGHCRQYVAWKGKRLPNGPQSVLQQPFFKQSDAEDQVDLANAQRDFANLVGKLRRGKEEMAAYRRQLDESQKRMEAGRKIGRPVFEPTPRASQAAYDYAKIPAETSTLLNLVLDGAPVPDVSTVLFDNYMHDSLAGFYIGKWTELNIPAVNTYGYLRYREVFSVAGRRAQECRDPATLPPANIPTIGGAFQQLGSAMGG
;
A
#
# COMPACT_ATOMS: atom_id res chain seq x y z
N MET A 1 3.29 -16.34 21.24
CA MET A 1 3.91 -16.78 19.96
C MET A 1 3.57 -18.26 19.80
N SER A 2 3.12 -18.73 18.63
CA SER A 2 2.84 -20.16 18.46
C SER A 2 4.14 -20.99 18.53
N GLU A 3 4.05 -22.25 18.91
CA GLU A 3 5.21 -23.17 18.96
C GLU A 3 5.87 -23.32 17.57
N THR A 4 5.07 -23.33 16.50
CA THR A 4 5.55 -23.31 15.11
C THR A 4 6.41 -22.08 14.82
N ARG A 5 6.04 -20.90 15.36
CA ARG A 5 6.80 -19.64 15.23
C ARG A 5 8.16 -19.70 15.93
N LEU A 6 8.24 -20.39 17.06
CA LEU A 6 9.48 -20.58 17.82
C LEU A 6 10.41 -21.56 17.10
N LEU A 7 9.89 -22.70 16.65
CA LEU A 7 10.64 -23.73 15.93
C LEU A 7 11.19 -23.24 14.58
N GLU A 8 10.38 -22.55 13.75
CA GLU A 8 10.89 -21.94 12.52
C GLU A 8 11.98 -20.89 12.79
N GLY A 9 11.82 -20.10 13.85
CA GLY A 9 12.81 -19.10 14.26
C GLY A 9 14.14 -19.74 14.62
N MET A 10 14.13 -20.85 15.36
CA MET A 10 15.35 -21.57 15.76
C MET A 10 16.06 -22.21 14.57
N THR A 11 15.33 -22.94 13.71
CA THR A 11 15.92 -23.59 12.53
C THR A 11 16.51 -22.56 11.57
N ARG A 12 15.79 -21.45 11.35
CA ARG A 12 16.26 -20.35 10.49
C ARG A 12 17.51 -19.70 11.06
N ARG A 13 17.54 -19.43 12.36
CA ARG A 13 18.72 -18.86 13.02
C ARG A 13 19.92 -19.78 12.88
N ALA A 14 19.77 -21.08 13.12
CA ALA A 14 20.84 -22.06 12.92
C ALA A 14 21.38 -22.08 11.48
N MET A 15 20.50 -22.06 10.48
CA MET A 15 20.89 -22.00 9.07
C MET A 15 21.67 -20.72 8.75
N LEU A 16 21.18 -19.57 9.19
CA LEU A 16 21.84 -18.28 8.97
C LEU A 16 23.20 -18.20 9.66
N THR A 17 23.32 -18.73 10.89
CA THR A 17 24.60 -18.85 11.60
C THR A 17 25.58 -19.75 10.85
N ALA A 18 25.13 -20.88 10.30
CA ALA A 18 25.99 -21.77 9.51
C ALA A 18 26.51 -21.09 8.23
N ILE A 19 25.68 -20.26 7.58
CA ILE A 19 26.09 -19.44 6.43
C ILE A 19 27.14 -18.41 6.84
N ALA A 20 26.91 -17.68 7.94
CA ALA A 20 27.85 -16.69 8.45
C ALA A 20 29.23 -17.32 8.78
N GLN A 21 29.25 -18.47 9.44
CA GLN A 21 30.49 -19.21 9.74
C GLN A 21 31.21 -19.73 8.48
N ARG A 22 30.46 -20.10 7.44
CA ARG A 22 31.05 -20.48 6.14
C ARG A 22 31.70 -19.26 5.47
N LEU A 23 31.01 -18.13 5.48
CA LEU A 23 31.53 -16.87 4.93
C LEU A 23 32.83 -16.46 5.65
N GLU A 24 32.86 -16.54 6.97
CA GLU A 24 34.05 -16.23 7.77
C GLU A 24 35.27 -17.08 7.41
N ARG A 25 35.09 -18.39 7.23
CA ARG A 25 36.18 -19.27 6.78
C ARG A 25 36.71 -18.88 5.40
N VAL A 26 35.83 -18.53 4.47
CA VAL A 26 36.22 -18.10 3.11
C VAL A 26 36.99 -16.78 3.17
N VAL A 27 36.49 -15.80 3.93
CA VAL A 27 37.11 -14.47 4.09
C VAL A 27 38.52 -14.59 4.69
N LYS A 28 38.69 -15.37 5.76
CA LYS A 28 39.99 -15.57 6.42
C LYS A 28 41.02 -16.25 5.52
N GLY A 29 40.58 -17.15 4.63
CA GLY A 29 41.46 -17.89 3.73
C GLY A 29 41.81 -17.17 2.42
N HIS A 30 41.22 -16.01 2.13
CA HIS A 30 41.39 -15.34 0.83
C HIS A 30 42.55 -14.33 0.84
N GLN A 31 43.36 -14.30 -0.23
CA GLN A 31 44.50 -13.38 -0.35
C GLN A 31 44.08 -11.91 -0.45
N ARG A 32 42.92 -11.64 -1.07
CA ARG A 32 42.35 -10.29 -1.17
C ARG A 32 41.49 -9.99 0.05
N ARG A 33 41.89 -9.02 0.86
CA ARG A 33 41.17 -8.61 2.07
C ARG A 33 39.97 -7.73 1.74
N VAL A 34 38.77 -8.19 2.06
CA VAL A 34 37.55 -7.38 2.00
C VAL A 34 37.55 -6.40 3.17
N LYS A 35 37.39 -5.10 2.89
CA LYS A 35 37.44 -4.03 3.92
C LYS A 35 36.07 -3.70 4.52
N SER A 36 35.02 -3.79 3.73
CA SER A 36 33.64 -3.52 4.14
C SER A 36 32.65 -4.20 3.21
N VAL A 37 31.44 -4.42 3.69
CA VAL A 37 30.27 -4.83 2.92
C VAL A 37 29.25 -3.71 2.97
N HIS A 38 28.87 -3.20 1.80
CA HIS A 38 27.81 -2.20 1.66
C HIS A 38 26.58 -2.85 1.02
N VAL A 39 25.45 -2.77 1.70
CA VAL A 39 24.18 -3.35 1.27
C VAL A 39 23.25 -2.23 0.84
N SER A 40 22.66 -2.38 -0.34
CA SER A 40 21.55 -1.57 -0.83
C SER A 40 20.46 -2.52 -1.31
N VAL A 41 19.23 -2.31 -0.85
CA VAL A 41 18.12 -3.24 -1.13
C VAL A 41 17.00 -2.49 -1.82
N PHE A 42 16.49 -3.08 -2.90
CA PHE A 42 15.33 -2.58 -3.60
C PHE A 42 14.20 -3.60 -3.54
N GLY A 43 12.96 -3.14 -3.50
CA GLY A 43 11.81 -4.03 -3.55
C GLY A 43 10.55 -3.31 -3.97
N PHE A 44 9.69 -4.00 -4.70
CA PHE A 44 8.35 -3.54 -5.06
C PHE A 44 7.32 -4.54 -4.54
N SER A 45 6.19 -4.07 -4.02
CA SER A 45 5.06 -4.90 -3.63
C SER A 45 5.43 -5.86 -2.49
N ARG A 46 5.23 -7.17 -2.70
CA ARG A 46 5.73 -8.22 -1.82
C ARG A 46 7.26 -8.24 -1.74
N GLY A 47 7.94 -7.88 -2.82
CA GLY A 47 9.39 -7.69 -2.84
C GLY A 47 9.85 -6.58 -1.89
N ALA A 48 9.05 -5.52 -1.71
CA ALA A 48 9.34 -4.49 -0.71
C ALA A 48 9.17 -5.03 0.72
N ALA A 49 8.13 -5.82 0.97
CA ALA A 49 7.94 -6.47 2.27
C ALA A 49 9.09 -7.47 2.55
N GLN A 50 9.52 -8.22 1.54
CA GLN A 50 10.67 -9.11 1.62
C GLN A 50 11.98 -8.34 1.83
N ALA A 51 12.18 -7.18 1.21
CA ALA A 51 13.34 -6.32 1.43
C ALA A 51 13.42 -5.83 2.88
N ARG A 52 12.30 -5.38 3.44
CA ARG A 52 12.19 -4.96 4.84
C ARG A 52 12.50 -6.13 5.79
N ALA A 53 11.87 -7.28 5.58
CA ALA A 53 12.14 -8.49 6.35
C ALA A 53 13.58 -8.97 6.20
N PHE A 54 14.13 -8.98 4.99
CA PHE A 54 15.51 -9.37 4.68
C PHE A 54 16.49 -8.56 5.51
N VAL A 55 16.32 -7.25 5.58
CA VAL A 55 17.22 -6.40 6.37
C VAL A 55 17.14 -6.74 7.85
N HIS A 56 15.94 -6.88 8.44
CA HIS A 56 15.82 -7.32 9.84
C HIS A 56 16.55 -8.66 10.06
N ARG A 57 16.40 -9.61 9.13
CA ARG A 57 17.07 -10.91 9.20
C ARG A 57 18.59 -10.83 9.01
N LEU A 58 19.08 -9.94 8.15
CA LEU A 58 20.51 -9.71 7.97
C LEU A 58 21.16 -9.26 9.28
N TYR A 59 20.50 -8.35 10.01
CA TYR A 59 21.01 -7.86 11.29
C TYR A 59 20.81 -8.83 12.46
N GLU A 60 19.98 -9.88 12.31
CA GLU A 60 19.98 -11.03 13.23
C GLU A 60 21.26 -11.88 13.12
N THR A 61 21.97 -11.80 11.99
CA THR A 61 23.24 -12.52 11.76
C THR A 61 24.48 -11.68 11.98
N ALA A 62 24.28 -10.37 12.11
CA ALA A 62 25.37 -9.42 12.26
C ALA A 62 25.77 -9.33 13.74
N GLU A 63 27.07 -9.20 13.98
CA GLU A 63 27.63 -9.05 15.32
C GLU A 63 28.01 -7.59 15.57
N ALA A 64 27.93 -7.14 16.82
CA ALA A 64 28.42 -5.82 17.19
C ALA A 64 29.90 -5.67 16.83
N TRP A 65 30.29 -4.48 16.39
CA TRP A 65 31.62 -4.17 15.87
C TRP A 65 32.16 -2.86 16.43
N GLY A 66 33.47 -2.80 16.66
CA GLY A 66 34.14 -1.63 17.25
C GLY A 66 33.69 -1.38 18.69
N SER A 67 33.43 -0.11 19.03
CA SER A 67 32.91 0.35 20.33
C SER A 67 31.43 -0.01 20.55
N GLY A 68 30.95 -1.14 20.01
CA GLY A 68 29.56 -1.57 20.08
C GLY A 68 28.55 -0.72 19.28
N CYS A 69 29.03 0.18 18.43
CA CYS A 69 28.22 1.16 17.69
C CYS A 69 28.09 0.85 16.19
N GLY A 70 28.63 -0.29 15.75
CA GLY A 70 28.53 -0.75 14.37
C GLY A 70 28.26 -2.25 14.32
N TYR A 71 28.03 -2.75 13.11
CA TYR A 71 27.77 -4.16 12.87
C TYR A 71 28.82 -4.73 11.91
N ASN A 72 29.09 -6.02 12.06
CA ASN A 72 29.93 -6.76 11.13
C ASN A 72 29.27 -8.08 10.74
N ILE A 73 29.67 -8.58 9.58
CA ILE A 73 29.40 -9.96 9.18
C ILE A 73 30.75 -10.62 8.91
N ALA A 74 31.02 -11.75 9.58
CA ALA A 74 32.25 -12.51 9.39
C ALA A 74 33.55 -11.68 9.63
N GLY A 75 33.53 -10.77 10.61
CA GLY A 75 34.66 -9.89 10.91
C GLY A 75 34.85 -8.75 9.91
N ILE A 76 33.89 -8.51 9.02
CA ILE A 76 33.92 -7.43 8.03
C ILE A 76 32.82 -6.40 8.38
N PRO A 77 33.16 -5.10 8.49
CA PRO A 77 32.18 -4.04 8.72
C PRO A 77 31.01 -4.08 7.72
N LEU A 78 29.79 -4.03 8.24
CA LEU A 78 28.54 -4.09 7.47
C LEU A 78 27.83 -2.74 7.51
N TYR A 79 27.47 -2.23 6.34
CA TYR A 79 26.76 -0.96 6.20
C TYR A 79 25.51 -1.12 5.34
N LEU A 80 24.35 -0.79 5.88
CA LEU A 80 23.11 -0.65 5.10
C LEU A 80 23.00 0.78 4.59
N ASN A 81 23.45 1.00 3.35
CA ASN A 81 23.50 2.33 2.76
C ASN A 81 22.11 2.83 2.34
N PHE A 82 21.33 1.97 1.68
CA PHE A 82 20.08 2.38 1.05
C PHE A 82 19.01 1.29 1.07
N MET A 83 17.77 1.68 1.35
CA MET A 83 16.58 0.86 1.15
C MET A 83 15.57 1.61 0.29
N GLY A 84 15.43 1.22 -0.98
CA GLY A 84 14.49 1.80 -1.92
C GLY A 84 13.29 0.88 -2.14
N ILE A 85 12.13 1.23 -1.60
CA ILE A 85 10.94 0.37 -1.67
C ILE A 85 9.77 1.06 -2.36
N PHE A 86 8.99 0.27 -3.09
CA PHE A 86 7.80 0.71 -3.81
C PHE A 86 6.57 -0.03 -3.29
N ASP A 87 5.56 0.74 -2.90
CA ASP A 87 4.20 0.37 -2.56
C ASP A 87 4.10 -0.97 -1.82
N THR A 88 4.63 -1.01 -0.59
CA THR A 88 4.79 -2.26 0.15
C THR A 88 3.47 -2.96 0.42
N VAL A 89 3.37 -4.25 0.05
CA VAL A 89 2.21 -5.11 0.34
C VAL A 89 2.69 -6.39 1.02
N ALA A 90 2.34 -6.56 2.30
CA ALA A 90 2.79 -7.70 3.11
C ALA A 90 1.86 -8.93 3.07
N SER A 91 0.63 -8.78 2.59
CA SER A 91 -0.41 -9.82 2.58
C SER A 91 -0.45 -10.64 1.28
N VAL A 92 -1.06 -11.84 1.33
CA VAL A 92 -1.54 -12.57 0.14
C VAL A 92 -3.07 -12.62 0.18
N GLY A 93 -3.66 -12.69 -1.01
CA GLY A 93 -5.08 -12.91 -1.20
C GLY A 93 -5.65 -14.13 -0.47
N VAL A 94 -6.98 -14.17 -0.44
CA VAL A 94 -7.86 -15.00 0.40
C VAL A 94 -7.79 -14.67 1.90
N ALA A 95 -6.60 -14.47 2.49
CA ALA A 95 -6.49 -14.05 3.89
C ALA A 95 -7.04 -12.63 4.12
N ALA A 96 -6.81 -11.69 3.18
CA ALA A 96 -7.41 -10.35 3.21
C ALA A 96 -8.94 -10.34 2.95
N MET A 97 -9.47 -11.40 2.31
CA MET A 97 -10.92 -11.57 2.13
C MET A 97 -11.62 -12.10 3.38
N SER A 98 -10.86 -12.69 4.31
CA SER A 98 -11.34 -13.03 5.65
C SER A 98 -11.28 -11.80 6.53
N ARG A 99 -12.44 -11.18 6.80
CA ARG A 99 -12.57 -10.09 7.80
C ARG A 99 -12.15 -10.51 9.22
N VAL A 100 -11.77 -11.77 9.42
CA VAL A 100 -11.43 -12.39 10.71
C VAL A 100 -9.92 -12.53 10.93
N SER A 101 -9.08 -12.46 9.88
CA SER A 101 -7.62 -12.48 10.04
C SER A 101 -6.98 -11.24 9.44
N LYS A 102 -6.28 -10.46 10.28
CA LYS A 102 -5.41 -9.37 9.84
C LYS A 102 -4.23 -9.99 9.08
N GLY A 103 -4.44 -10.26 7.80
CA GLY A 103 -3.71 -11.21 6.95
C GLY A 103 -2.28 -10.85 6.56
N LYS A 104 -1.41 -10.55 7.54
CA LYS A 104 0.05 -10.55 7.34
C LYS A 104 0.56 -11.98 7.52
N TRP A 105 1.41 -12.42 6.60
CA TRP A 105 2.13 -13.69 6.79
C TRP A 105 3.03 -13.63 8.02
N ASP A 106 3.35 -14.79 8.60
CA ASP A 106 4.19 -14.88 9.80
C ASP A 106 5.57 -14.22 9.64
N TRP A 107 6.11 -14.17 8.42
CA TRP A 107 7.38 -13.52 8.12
C TRP A 107 7.29 -11.98 8.08
N ALA A 108 6.09 -11.41 7.97
CA ALA A 108 5.82 -9.96 7.94
C ALA A 108 5.18 -9.45 9.25
N ALA A 109 5.19 -10.26 10.31
CA ALA A 109 4.63 -9.89 11.60
C ALA A 109 5.62 -9.08 12.46
N GLY A 110 5.07 -8.34 13.44
CA GLY A 110 5.86 -7.53 14.36
C GLY A 110 6.63 -6.41 13.66
N ASP A 111 7.89 -6.22 14.04
CA ASP A 111 8.73 -5.14 13.52
C ASP A 111 9.24 -5.40 12.10
N MET A 112 9.03 -6.60 11.55
CA MET A 112 9.53 -7.00 10.22
C MET A 112 9.02 -6.11 9.10
N MET A 113 7.86 -5.47 9.30
CA MET A 113 7.43 -4.40 8.40
C MET A 113 8.30 -3.18 8.66
N SER A 114 8.14 -2.31 9.66
CA SER A 114 8.95 -1.10 9.96
C SER A 114 10.07 -0.63 8.97
N ILE A 115 11.12 0.03 9.42
CA ILE A 115 12.39 0.17 8.68
C ILE A 115 13.45 -0.14 9.71
N HIS A 116 14.45 -0.94 9.33
CA HIS A 116 15.51 -1.26 10.27
C HIS A 116 16.32 0.00 10.61
N PRO A 117 16.65 0.25 11.89
CA PRO A 117 17.29 1.51 12.29
C PRO A 117 18.66 1.78 11.66
N GLU A 118 19.35 0.72 11.25
CA GLU A 118 20.66 0.81 10.57
C GLU A 118 20.57 1.26 9.11
N ALA A 119 19.37 1.42 8.55
CA ALA A 119 19.20 1.96 7.21
C ALA A 119 19.58 3.45 7.21
N ARG A 120 20.75 3.77 6.65
CA ARG A 120 21.23 5.16 6.57
C ARG A 120 20.28 6.07 5.79
N GLN A 121 19.71 5.54 4.71
CA GLN A 121 18.65 6.19 3.97
C GLN A 121 17.62 5.14 3.55
N SER A 122 16.35 5.40 3.87
CA SER A 122 15.22 4.64 3.34
C SER A 122 14.29 5.56 2.58
N VAL A 123 13.83 5.08 1.43
CA VAL A 123 12.88 5.77 0.57
C VAL A 123 11.74 4.82 0.26
N HIS A 124 10.50 5.24 0.54
CA HIS A 124 9.29 4.49 0.24
C HIS A 124 8.38 5.30 -0.67
N PHE A 125 8.12 4.79 -1.87
CA PHE A 125 7.20 5.39 -2.82
C PHE A 125 5.90 4.60 -2.85
N ALA A 126 4.76 5.21 -2.52
CA ALA A 126 3.48 4.50 -2.40
C ALA A 126 2.39 5.06 -3.33
N ALA A 127 1.46 4.21 -3.74
CA ALA A 127 0.40 4.53 -4.69
C ALA A 127 -0.82 5.16 -4.02
N LEU A 128 -1.28 6.29 -4.57
CA LEU A 128 -2.44 7.03 -4.08
C LEU A 128 -3.79 6.42 -4.45
N HIS A 129 -3.89 5.72 -5.58
CA HIS A 129 -5.17 5.35 -6.17
C HIS A 129 -5.47 3.84 -6.14
N GLU A 130 -4.56 2.99 -5.63
CA GLU A 130 -4.80 1.55 -5.51
C GLU A 130 -6.00 1.24 -4.59
N GLN A 131 -6.90 0.36 -5.02
CA GLN A 131 -8.16 0.06 -4.32
C GLN A 131 -8.47 -1.44 -4.19
N ARG A 132 -7.62 -2.35 -4.65
CA ARG A 132 -7.85 -3.79 -4.52
C ARG A 132 -7.75 -4.27 -3.08
N ILE A 133 -8.64 -5.18 -2.68
CA ILE A 133 -8.69 -5.74 -1.31
C ILE A 133 -7.42 -6.50 -0.97
N ASN A 134 -6.77 -7.07 -1.99
CA ASN A 134 -5.56 -7.88 -1.81
C ASN A 134 -4.26 -7.05 -1.80
N PHE A 135 -4.34 -5.72 -1.92
CA PHE A 135 -3.20 -4.80 -1.96
C PHE A 135 -3.24 -3.74 -0.84
N PRO A 136 -3.41 -4.13 0.44
CA PRO A 136 -3.27 -3.19 1.54
C PRO A 136 -1.84 -2.63 1.58
N LEU A 137 -1.72 -1.34 1.87
CA LEU A 137 -0.44 -0.65 1.95
C LEU A 137 0.19 -0.79 3.33
N ASP A 138 1.47 -1.14 3.41
CA ASP A 138 2.26 -1.05 4.62
C ASP A 138 3.19 0.17 4.57
N LEU A 139 2.79 1.27 5.21
CA LEU A 139 3.63 2.47 5.32
C LEU A 139 4.92 2.17 6.10
N ALA A 140 6.01 2.84 5.70
CA ALA A 140 7.33 2.74 6.30
C ALA A 140 7.44 3.57 7.59
N THR A 141 6.72 4.70 7.68
CA THR A 141 6.66 5.64 8.82
C THR A 141 8.00 6.24 9.29
N SER A 142 9.08 5.93 8.59
CA SER A 142 10.44 6.40 8.87
C SER A 142 11.24 6.46 7.57
N GLY A 143 12.21 7.39 7.52
CA GLY A 143 12.84 7.80 6.27
C GLY A 143 11.95 8.67 5.39
N LYS A 144 12.30 8.77 4.10
CA LYS A 144 11.55 9.55 3.12
C LYS A 144 10.40 8.69 2.57
N GLU A 145 9.16 9.12 2.79
CA GLU A 145 7.98 8.46 2.23
C GLU A 145 7.23 9.44 1.34
N VAL A 146 7.00 9.06 0.08
CA VAL A 146 6.41 9.92 -0.95
C VAL A 146 5.25 9.18 -1.60
N LEU A 147 4.12 9.86 -1.76
CA LEU A 147 2.95 9.31 -2.43
C LEU A 147 2.93 9.74 -3.89
N TYR A 148 2.78 8.79 -4.81
CA TYR A 148 2.70 9.03 -6.24
C TYR A 148 1.28 8.77 -6.75
N PRO A 149 0.83 9.53 -7.77
CA PRO A 149 -0.38 9.20 -8.49
C PRO A 149 -0.22 7.84 -9.15
N GLY A 150 -1.26 7.03 -9.04
CA GLY A 150 -1.42 5.81 -9.81
C GLY A 150 -1.92 4.65 -8.97
N MET A 151 -2.11 3.53 -9.64
CA MET A 151 -2.29 2.22 -9.02
C MET A 151 -0.96 1.63 -8.58
N HIS A 152 -0.99 0.43 -8.00
CA HIS A 152 0.19 -0.28 -7.50
C HIS A 152 1.35 -0.35 -8.52
N SER A 153 1.08 -0.81 -9.75
CA SER A 153 2.09 -0.96 -10.80
C SER A 153 2.33 0.32 -11.62
N ASP A 154 1.52 1.35 -11.42
CA ASP A 154 1.84 2.71 -11.91
C ASP A 154 2.94 3.35 -11.06
N VAL A 155 3.21 2.84 -9.85
CA VAL A 155 4.30 3.30 -8.98
C VAL A 155 5.51 2.36 -9.05
N GLY A 156 5.30 1.05 -8.93
CA GLY A 156 6.39 0.08 -8.95
C GLY A 156 6.85 -0.38 -10.34
N GLY A 157 6.09 -0.07 -11.38
CA GLY A 157 6.28 -0.61 -12.73
C GLY A 157 5.65 -1.99 -12.92
N GLY A 158 5.35 -2.35 -14.16
CA GLY A 158 4.82 -3.67 -14.53
C GLY A 158 3.74 -3.66 -15.59
N TYR A 159 3.12 -2.51 -15.86
CA TYR A 159 2.23 -2.36 -17.02
C TYR A 159 3.03 -2.29 -18.32
N SER A 160 2.54 -3.00 -19.35
CA SER A 160 3.07 -2.94 -20.70
C SER A 160 2.77 -1.58 -21.35
N PRO A 161 3.61 -1.11 -22.28
CA PRO A 161 3.26 0.01 -23.15
C PRO A 161 1.89 -0.21 -23.82
N GLY A 162 1.01 0.79 -23.77
CA GLY A 162 -0.32 0.71 -24.37
C GLY A 162 -1.37 -0.06 -23.56
N GLY A 163 -0.99 -0.69 -22.44
CA GLY A 163 -1.93 -1.38 -21.56
C GLY A 163 -3.07 -0.46 -21.14
N GLN A 164 -4.30 -0.94 -21.25
CA GLN A 164 -5.55 -0.20 -21.05
C GLN A 164 -5.61 1.15 -21.80
N GLY A 165 -4.90 1.25 -22.93
CA GLY A 165 -4.78 2.46 -23.74
C GLY A 165 -4.07 3.61 -23.03
N LYS A 166 -3.20 3.32 -22.07
CA LYS A 166 -2.35 4.29 -21.38
C LYS A 166 -1.02 4.44 -22.11
N ASP A 167 -0.23 5.46 -21.76
CA ASP A 167 1.10 5.74 -22.35
C ASP A 167 1.08 6.21 -23.82
N PHE A 168 -0.10 6.47 -24.40
CA PHE A 168 -0.20 7.01 -25.76
C PHE A 168 0.25 8.47 -25.85
N VAL A 169 1.25 8.72 -26.70
CA VAL A 169 1.70 10.05 -27.10
C VAL A 169 1.81 10.10 -28.61
N SER A 170 1.16 11.10 -29.23
CA SER A 170 1.14 11.27 -30.69
C SER A 170 0.70 10.00 -31.44
N GLY A 171 -0.23 9.24 -30.86
CA GLY A 171 -0.80 8.02 -31.45
C GLY A 171 0.01 6.74 -31.26
N ALA A 172 1.10 6.76 -30.48
CA ALA A 172 1.91 5.58 -30.19
C ALA A 172 2.16 5.40 -28.68
N ALA A 173 2.26 4.16 -28.23
CA ALA A 173 2.60 3.80 -26.85
C ALA A 173 3.94 3.05 -26.81
N ASN A 174 4.99 3.77 -26.40
CA ASN A 174 6.39 3.35 -26.55
C ASN A 174 7.03 3.02 -25.20
N GLY A 175 6.27 3.15 -24.11
CA GLY A 175 6.71 2.96 -22.74
C GLY A 175 7.26 4.21 -22.06
N THR A 176 7.53 5.30 -22.79
CA THR A 176 8.20 6.49 -22.22
C THR A 176 7.24 7.43 -21.50
N ALA A 177 5.93 7.29 -21.68
CA ALA A 177 4.88 8.06 -21.04
C ALA A 177 4.08 7.22 -20.02
N LYS A 178 4.58 6.04 -19.60
CA LYS A 178 4.01 5.29 -18.48
C LYS A 178 4.19 6.07 -17.18
N LEU A 179 3.16 6.11 -16.34
CA LEU A 179 3.21 6.85 -15.07
C LEU A 179 4.37 6.40 -14.16
N ALA A 180 4.73 5.10 -14.21
CA ALA A 180 5.83 4.49 -13.47
C ALA A 180 7.23 5.01 -13.83
N GLN A 181 7.38 5.74 -14.95
CA GLN A 181 8.68 6.33 -15.32
C GLN A 181 9.11 7.42 -14.33
N ILE A 182 8.15 8.16 -13.76
CA ILE A 182 8.44 9.22 -12.76
C ILE A 182 9.05 8.61 -11.48
N PRO A 183 8.38 7.70 -10.75
CA PRO A 183 8.94 7.11 -9.54
C PRO A 183 10.18 6.25 -9.81
N LEU A 184 10.34 5.66 -11.00
CA LEU A 184 11.58 4.98 -11.40
C LEU A 184 12.79 5.93 -11.39
N ILE A 185 12.66 7.08 -12.06
CA ILE A 185 13.73 8.08 -12.17
C ILE A 185 13.99 8.73 -10.80
N ASP A 186 12.93 9.04 -10.04
CA ASP A 186 13.10 9.61 -8.72
C ASP A 186 13.81 8.65 -7.77
N MET A 187 13.50 7.34 -7.81
CA MET A 187 14.19 6.35 -6.98
C MET A 187 15.65 6.17 -7.43
N HIS A 188 15.91 6.22 -8.74
CA HIS A 188 17.26 6.19 -9.26
C HIS A 188 18.08 7.36 -8.70
N HIS A 189 17.53 8.58 -8.73
CA HIS A 189 18.18 9.75 -8.14
C HIS A 189 18.40 9.61 -6.63
N GLU A 190 17.41 9.11 -5.87
CA GLU A 190 17.56 8.91 -4.43
C GLU A 190 18.66 7.89 -4.08
N ALA A 191 18.76 6.81 -4.85
CA ALA A 191 19.79 5.80 -4.68
C ALA A 191 21.19 6.33 -5.07
N VAL A 192 21.32 7.08 -6.16
CA VAL A 192 22.61 7.74 -6.51
C VAL A 192 23.03 8.71 -5.41
N LYS A 193 22.12 9.54 -4.88
CA LYS A 193 22.41 10.44 -3.75
C LYS A 193 22.88 9.69 -2.50
N ALA A 194 22.36 8.48 -2.26
CA ALA A 194 22.77 7.62 -1.17
C ALA A 194 24.11 6.88 -1.40
N GLY A 195 24.76 7.12 -2.54
CA GLY A 195 26.04 6.48 -2.91
C GLY A 195 25.89 5.06 -3.44
N VAL A 196 24.70 4.66 -3.90
CA VAL A 196 24.52 3.39 -4.62
C VAL A 196 25.22 3.50 -5.97
N ILE A 197 26.09 2.54 -6.28
CA ILE A 197 26.83 2.49 -7.54
C ILE A 197 25.85 2.10 -8.66
N MET A 198 25.39 3.10 -9.42
CA MET A 198 24.50 2.93 -10.55
C MET A 198 25.01 3.76 -11.73
N LYS A 199 24.59 3.37 -12.94
CA LYS A 199 24.84 4.18 -14.13
C LYS A 199 24.20 5.55 -14.00
N THR A 200 24.86 6.60 -14.47
CA THR A 200 24.26 7.95 -14.53
C THR A 200 23.15 8.00 -15.58
N ILE A 201 22.31 9.04 -15.56
CA ILE A 201 21.27 9.22 -16.58
C ILE A 201 21.88 9.36 -17.98
N GLU A 202 23.04 10.00 -18.10
CA GLU A 202 23.79 10.11 -19.36
C GLU A 202 24.26 8.74 -19.85
N GLU A 203 24.81 7.90 -18.97
CA GLU A 203 25.26 6.55 -19.31
C GLU A 203 24.10 5.61 -19.67
N LEU A 204 22.94 5.77 -19.02
CA LEU A 204 21.72 5.05 -19.38
C LEU A 204 21.21 5.52 -20.75
N GLY A 205 21.22 6.83 -21.01
CA GLY A 205 20.83 7.42 -22.28
C GLY A 205 21.73 7.03 -23.45
N ALA A 206 23.00 6.74 -23.20
CA ALA A 206 23.94 6.26 -24.22
C ALA A 206 23.66 4.81 -24.68
N GLN A 207 22.81 4.05 -23.98
CA GLN A 207 22.46 2.67 -24.32
C GLN A 207 21.01 2.59 -24.81
N PRO A 208 20.75 2.28 -26.10
CA PRO A 208 19.41 2.41 -26.69
C PRO A 208 18.28 1.72 -25.91
N VAL A 209 18.53 0.49 -25.42
CA VAL A 209 17.53 -0.27 -24.64
C VAL A 209 17.26 0.40 -23.29
N LEU A 210 18.29 0.86 -22.59
CA LEU A 210 18.13 1.52 -21.30
C LEU A 210 17.53 2.92 -21.46
N ALA A 211 17.90 3.66 -22.50
CA ALA A 211 17.31 4.94 -22.85
C ALA A 211 15.80 4.84 -23.08
N MET A 212 15.34 3.75 -23.71
CA MET A 212 13.90 3.47 -23.86
C MET A 212 13.24 3.17 -22.50
N HIS A 213 13.84 2.30 -21.68
CA HIS A 213 13.26 1.90 -20.39
C HIS A 213 13.32 2.98 -19.30
N PHE A 214 14.27 3.91 -19.36
CA PHE A 214 14.37 5.08 -18.47
C PHE A 214 13.84 6.36 -19.10
N GLY A 215 13.34 6.29 -20.34
CA GLY A 215 12.78 7.43 -21.04
C GLY A 215 11.55 7.96 -20.31
N CYS A 216 11.47 9.29 -20.18
CA CYS A 216 10.30 9.97 -19.63
C CYS A 216 9.85 11.05 -20.62
N HIS A 217 8.72 10.82 -21.27
CA HIS A 217 8.23 11.68 -22.32
C HIS A 217 7.87 13.06 -21.74
N PRO A 218 8.23 14.19 -22.39
CA PRO A 218 7.92 15.52 -21.89
C PRO A 218 6.43 15.78 -21.63
N GLN A 219 5.53 15.11 -22.36
CA GLN A 219 4.09 15.19 -22.10
C GLN A 219 3.70 14.64 -20.72
N LEU A 220 4.24 13.47 -20.35
CA LEU A 220 4.01 12.90 -19.03
C LEU A 220 4.50 13.86 -17.94
N ILE A 221 5.69 14.43 -18.10
CA ILE A 221 6.26 15.39 -17.13
C ILE A 221 5.35 16.62 -16.98
N ARG A 222 4.88 17.20 -18.08
CA ARG A 222 3.99 18.37 -18.06
C ARG A 222 2.67 18.05 -17.34
N ASP A 223 2.03 16.96 -17.71
CA ASP A 223 0.71 16.60 -17.19
C ASP A 223 0.82 16.15 -15.72
N TYR A 224 1.90 15.47 -15.34
CA TYR A 224 2.22 15.14 -13.95
C TYR A 224 2.42 16.40 -13.09
N ASN A 225 3.17 17.39 -13.58
CA ASN A 225 3.39 18.64 -12.85
C ASN A 225 2.12 19.51 -12.76
N ALA A 226 1.28 19.50 -13.81
CA ALA A 226 -0.04 20.11 -13.77
C ALA A 226 -0.94 19.43 -12.73
N TRP A 227 -0.90 18.10 -12.66
CA TRP A 227 -1.61 17.35 -11.62
C TRP A 227 -1.10 17.69 -10.22
N LEU A 228 0.22 17.68 -9.98
CA LEU A 228 0.83 18.01 -8.68
C LEU A 228 0.39 19.37 -8.13
N THR A 229 0.17 20.35 -9.02
CA THR A 229 -0.19 21.71 -8.61
C THR A 229 -1.71 21.95 -8.61
N GLY A 230 -2.49 21.16 -9.35
CA GLY A 230 -3.92 21.40 -9.58
C GLY A 230 -4.88 20.34 -9.02
N HIS A 231 -4.40 19.26 -8.40
CA HIS A 231 -5.28 18.18 -7.92
C HIS A 231 -6.16 18.59 -6.74
N GLY A 232 -5.78 19.60 -5.94
CA GLY A 232 -6.64 20.18 -4.89
C GLY A 232 -6.98 19.28 -3.70
N VAL A 233 -6.26 18.16 -3.51
CA VAL A 233 -6.35 17.36 -2.27
C VAL A 233 -5.36 17.97 -1.26
N PRO A 234 -5.80 18.34 -0.04
CA PRO A 234 -4.90 18.90 0.95
C PRO A 234 -3.77 17.93 1.32
N GLY A 235 -2.58 18.48 1.54
CA GLY A 235 -1.49 17.75 2.21
C GLY A 235 -1.88 17.37 3.65
N GLY A 236 -1.12 16.47 4.25
CA GLY A 236 -1.38 15.99 5.61
C GLY A 236 -0.99 14.55 5.81
N ALA A 237 -1.66 13.85 6.72
CA ALA A 237 -1.40 12.44 6.96
C ALA A 237 -1.61 11.61 5.67
N HIS A 238 -0.72 10.65 5.40
CA HIS A 238 -0.77 9.86 4.17
C HIS A 238 -2.11 9.15 3.97
N THR A 239 -2.73 8.66 5.04
CA THR A 239 -4.07 8.05 5.00
C THR A 239 -5.15 9.03 4.53
N GLN A 240 -5.07 10.30 4.90
CA GLN A 240 -6.00 11.34 4.47
C GLN A 240 -5.81 11.69 2.98
N GLN A 241 -4.54 11.78 2.54
CA GLN A 241 -4.21 12.01 1.13
C GLN A 241 -4.71 10.86 0.25
N ILE A 242 -4.41 9.60 0.61
CA ILE A 242 -4.91 8.39 -0.07
C ILE A 242 -6.43 8.40 -0.15
N ALA A 243 -7.12 8.70 0.96
CA ALA A 243 -8.58 8.78 0.95
C ALA A 243 -9.11 9.93 0.05
N GLY A 244 -8.44 11.08 0.05
CA GLY A 244 -8.80 12.23 -0.81
C GLY A 244 -8.68 11.92 -2.30
N HIS A 245 -7.58 11.27 -2.68
CA HIS A 245 -7.35 10.85 -4.06
C HIS A 245 -8.28 9.70 -4.49
N CYS A 246 -8.58 8.76 -3.61
CA CYS A 246 -9.61 7.74 -3.84
C CYS A 246 -10.98 8.37 -4.16
N ARG A 247 -11.41 9.41 -3.41
CA ARG A 247 -12.67 10.12 -3.71
C ARG A 247 -12.69 10.71 -5.12
N GLN A 248 -11.59 11.30 -5.58
CA GLN A 248 -11.49 11.83 -6.95
C GLN A 248 -11.60 10.73 -8.01
N TYR A 249 -10.93 9.61 -7.80
CA TYR A 249 -10.97 8.49 -8.74
C TYR A 249 -12.37 7.84 -8.80
N VAL A 250 -13.04 7.68 -7.65
CA VAL A 250 -14.42 7.16 -7.61
C VAL A 250 -15.40 8.11 -8.30
N ALA A 251 -15.26 9.43 -8.10
CA ALA A 251 -16.06 10.42 -8.82
C ALA A 251 -15.80 10.36 -10.34
N TRP A 252 -14.54 10.18 -10.75
CA TRP A 252 -14.16 9.98 -12.16
C TRP A 252 -14.76 8.71 -12.77
N LYS A 253 -14.80 7.59 -12.01
CA LYS A 253 -15.49 6.35 -12.42
C LYS A 253 -17.00 6.54 -12.54
N GLY A 254 -17.60 7.30 -11.62
CA GLY A 254 -19.03 7.62 -11.63
C GLY A 254 -19.48 8.36 -12.88
N LYS A 255 -18.67 9.32 -13.36
CA LYS A 255 -18.91 10.01 -14.63
C LYS A 255 -18.89 9.08 -15.86
N ARG A 256 -18.21 7.94 -15.75
CA ARG A 256 -17.97 6.99 -16.85
C ARG A 256 -18.99 5.84 -16.95
N LEU A 257 -20.09 5.90 -16.20
CA LEU A 257 -21.15 4.88 -16.19
C LEU A 257 -21.74 4.63 -17.61
N PRO A 258 -22.22 3.40 -17.90
CA PRO A 258 -22.37 2.86 -19.26
C PRO A 258 -23.40 3.54 -20.19
N ASN A 259 -24.17 4.52 -19.70
CA ASN A 259 -25.19 5.22 -20.49
C ASN A 259 -24.98 6.75 -20.54
N GLY A 260 -23.82 7.25 -20.10
CA GLY A 260 -23.48 8.67 -20.13
C GLY A 260 -22.63 9.07 -21.34
N PRO A 261 -22.60 10.36 -21.71
CA PRO A 261 -21.72 10.87 -22.77
C PRO A 261 -20.23 10.65 -22.47
N GLN A 262 -19.88 10.49 -21.19
CA GLN A 262 -18.53 10.20 -20.71
C GLN A 262 -18.30 8.70 -20.44
N SER A 263 -19.16 7.80 -20.94
CA SER A 263 -19.00 6.34 -20.77
C SER A 263 -17.58 5.88 -21.15
N VAL A 264 -17.03 4.92 -20.40
CA VAL A 264 -15.72 4.29 -20.69
C VAL A 264 -15.62 3.90 -22.17
N LEU A 265 -16.67 3.32 -22.73
CA LEU A 265 -16.70 2.82 -24.11
C LEU A 265 -16.50 3.91 -25.18
N GLN A 266 -16.73 5.17 -24.81
CA GLN A 266 -16.55 6.32 -25.70
C GLN A 266 -15.19 6.98 -25.57
N GLN A 267 -14.42 6.64 -24.53
CA GLN A 267 -13.17 7.34 -24.22
C GLN A 267 -12.03 6.92 -25.17
N PRO A 268 -11.10 7.85 -25.49
CA PRO A 268 -9.95 7.54 -26.32
C PRO A 268 -9.12 6.35 -25.81
N PHE A 269 -8.82 6.30 -24.51
CA PHE A 269 -8.01 5.22 -23.94
C PHE A 269 -8.68 3.84 -24.13
N PHE A 270 -10.01 3.75 -24.01
CA PHE A 270 -10.72 2.50 -24.26
C PHE A 270 -10.59 2.06 -25.72
N LYS A 271 -10.78 2.99 -26.67
CA LYS A 271 -10.70 2.71 -28.11
C LYS A 271 -9.28 2.35 -28.56
N GLN A 272 -8.27 2.82 -27.83
CA GLN A 272 -6.85 2.55 -28.07
C GLN A 272 -6.36 1.26 -27.39
N SER A 273 -7.10 0.77 -26.40
CA SER A 273 -6.78 -0.48 -25.70
C SER A 273 -6.87 -1.68 -26.64
N ASP A 274 -6.12 -2.74 -26.34
CA ASP A 274 -6.28 -4.01 -27.05
C ASP A 274 -7.63 -4.69 -26.74
N ALA A 275 -7.91 -5.79 -27.43
CA ALA A 275 -9.20 -6.48 -27.30
C ALA A 275 -9.44 -7.06 -25.90
N GLU A 276 -8.40 -7.52 -25.22
CA GLU A 276 -8.50 -8.09 -23.87
C GLU A 276 -8.80 -6.98 -22.85
N ASP A 277 -8.04 -5.89 -22.91
CA ASP A 277 -8.25 -4.71 -22.07
C ASP A 277 -9.62 -4.06 -22.31
N GLN A 278 -10.11 -4.02 -23.55
CA GLN A 278 -11.47 -3.54 -23.85
C GLN A 278 -12.53 -4.40 -23.16
N VAL A 279 -12.38 -5.74 -23.19
CA VAL A 279 -13.30 -6.65 -22.49
C VAL A 279 -13.24 -6.42 -20.98
N ASP A 280 -12.04 -6.31 -20.41
CA ASP A 280 -11.84 -6.14 -18.99
C ASP A 280 -12.35 -4.80 -18.46
N LEU A 281 -12.06 -3.70 -19.17
CA LEU A 281 -12.57 -2.37 -18.84
C LEU A 281 -14.10 -2.30 -18.96
N ALA A 282 -14.68 -2.90 -20.01
CA ALA A 282 -16.13 -2.94 -20.20
C ALA A 282 -16.82 -3.77 -19.10
N ASN A 283 -16.25 -4.93 -18.75
CA ASN A 283 -16.74 -5.79 -17.67
C ASN A 283 -16.68 -5.06 -16.33
N ALA A 284 -15.54 -4.45 -16.01
CA ALA A 284 -15.36 -3.70 -14.77
C ALA A 284 -16.36 -2.54 -14.66
N GLN A 285 -16.61 -1.84 -15.77
CA GLN A 285 -17.57 -0.76 -15.80
C GLN A 285 -19.02 -1.22 -15.65
N ARG A 286 -19.40 -2.33 -16.31
CA ARG A 286 -20.71 -2.95 -16.16
C ARG A 286 -20.95 -3.39 -14.72
N ASP A 287 -19.97 -4.06 -14.11
CA ASP A 287 -20.10 -4.61 -12.76
C ASP A 287 -20.16 -3.47 -11.72
N PHE A 288 -19.40 -2.39 -11.92
CA PHE A 288 -19.54 -1.17 -11.12
C PHE A 288 -20.92 -0.52 -11.26
N ALA A 289 -21.43 -0.41 -12.49
CA ALA A 289 -22.77 0.15 -12.73
C ALA A 289 -23.87 -0.68 -12.06
N ASN A 290 -23.74 -2.01 -12.09
CA ASN A 290 -24.65 -2.93 -11.39
C ASN A 290 -24.60 -2.73 -9.87
N LEU A 291 -23.40 -2.59 -9.30
CA LEU A 291 -23.24 -2.29 -7.87
C LEU A 291 -23.88 -0.95 -7.49
N VAL A 292 -23.59 0.12 -8.23
CA VAL A 292 -24.16 1.46 -8.00
C VAL A 292 -25.69 1.41 -8.12
N GLY A 293 -26.22 0.74 -9.15
CA GLY A 293 -27.66 0.58 -9.36
C GLY A 293 -28.34 -0.18 -8.21
N LYS A 294 -27.72 -1.26 -7.73
CA LYS A 294 -28.21 -2.03 -6.58
C LYS A 294 -28.25 -1.17 -5.31
N LEU A 295 -27.16 -0.46 -5.00
CA LEU A 295 -27.07 0.35 -3.79
C LEU A 295 -27.94 1.59 -3.85
N ARG A 296 -28.09 2.23 -5.03
CA ARG A 296 -29.02 3.33 -5.25
C ARG A 296 -30.46 2.91 -4.92
N ARG A 297 -30.90 1.77 -5.46
CA ARG A 297 -32.24 1.22 -5.19
C ARG A 297 -32.42 0.99 -3.69
N GLY A 298 -31.46 0.34 -3.04
CA GLY A 298 -31.52 0.11 -1.59
C GLY A 298 -31.56 1.41 -0.77
N LYS A 299 -30.82 2.45 -1.18
CA LYS A 299 -30.86 3.79 -0.57
C LYS A 299 -32.23 4.44 -0.70
N GLU A 300 -32.82 4.42 -1.90
CA GLU A 300 -34.16 4.96 -2.17
C GLU A 300 -35.25 4.24 -1.39
N GLU A 301 -35.22 2.91 -1.36
CA GLU A 301 -36.16 2.08 -0.62
C GLU A 301 -36.00 2.25 0.90
N MET A 302 -34.78 2.37 1.43
CA MET A 302 -34.56 2.73 2.84
C MET A 302 -35.12 4.11 3.18
N ALA A 303 -34.97 5.09 2.29
CA ALA A 303 -35.52 6.42 2.51
C ALA A 303 -37.07 6.39 2.50
N ALA A 304 -37.67 5.63 1.59
CA ALA A 304 -39.12 5.42 1.55
C ALA A 304 -39.63 4.72 2.82
N TYR A 305 -38.94 3.67 3.27
CA TYR A 305 -39.25 2.96 4.51
C TYR A 305 -39.22 3.89 5.73
N ARG A 306 -38.18 4.72 5.86
CA ARG A 306 -38.07 5.70 6.96
C ARG A 306 -39.20 6.73 6.94
N ARG A 307 -39.62 7.20 5.75
CA ARG A 307 -40.77 8.10 5.62
C ARG A 307 -42.07 7.44 6.07
N GLN A 308 -42.33 6.20 5.62
CA GLN A 308 -43.53 5.45 6.03
C GLN A 308 -43.59 5.22 7.54
N LEU A 309 -42.45 4.91 8.17
CA LEU A 309 -42.36 4.77 9.62
C LEU A 309 -42.69 6.07 10.36
N ASP A 310 -42.07 7.18 9.95
CA ASP A 310 -42.30 8.50 10.56
C ASP A 310 -43.76 8.94 10.41
N GLU A 311 -44.35 8.75 9.23
CA GLU A 311 -45.76 9.05 8.98
C GLU A 311 -46.70 8.18 9.83
N SER A 312 -46.42 6.88 9.97
CA SER A 312 -47.21 5.98 10.81
C SER A 312 -47.12 6.38 12.29
N GLN A 313 -45.92 6.71 12.78
CA GLN A 313 -45.71 7.21 14.14
C GLN A 313 -46.49 8.51 14.39
N LYS A 314 -46.41 9.47 13.47
CA LYS A 314 -47.18 10.73 13.55
C LYS A 314 -48.69 10.51 13.61
N ARG A 315 -49.23 9.58 12.80
CA ARG A 315 -50.66 9.24 12.82
C ARG A 315 -51.08 8.59 14.15
N MET A 316 -50.29 7.65 14.66
CA MET A 316 -50.56 7.02 15.96
C MET A 316 -50.51 8.03 17.11
N GLU A 317 -49.53 8.93 17.11
CA GLU A 317 -49.42 10.00 18.10
C GLU A 317 -50.58 11.01 18.03
N ALA A 318 -50.98 11.41 16.82
CA ALA A 318 -52.12 12.30 16.62
C ALA A 318 -53.42 11.67 17.15
N GLY A 319 -53.67 10.40 16.84
CA GLY A 319 -54.80 9.64 17.38
C GLY A 319 -54.81 9.59 18.90
N ARG A 320 -53.64 9.33 19.52
CA ARG A 320 -53.49 9.34 20.98
C ARG A 320 -53.83 10.69 21.60
N LYS A 321 -53.41 11.81 20.98
CA LYS A 321 -53.69 13.17 21.47
C LYS A 321 -55.17 13.54 21.46
N ILE A 322 -55.94 13.03 20.50
CA ILE A 322 -57.39 13.31 20.37
C ILE A 322 -58.28 12.24 21.04
N GLY A 323 -57.69 11.34 21.84
CA GLY A 323 -58.42 10.28 22.53
C GLY A 323 -58.96 9.16 21.61
N ARG A 324 -58.46 9.06 20.37
CA ARG A 324 -58.81 8.01 19.39
C ARG A 324 -57.55 7.28 18.93
N PRO A 325 -57.03 6.31 19.71
CA PRO A 325 -55.83 5.57 19.34
C PRO A 325 -55.99 4.89 17.97
N VAL A 326 -55.05 5.14 17.08
CA VAL A 326 -54.94 4.46 15.77
C VAL A 326 -53.90 3.37 15.91
N PHE A 327 -54.22 2.16 15.45
CA PHE A 327 -53.29 1.03 15.40
C PHE A 327 -52.97 0.71 13.94
N GLU A 328 -51.71 0.94 13.54
CA GLU A 328 -51.22 0.60 12.21
C GLU A 328 -50.16 -0.50 12.30
N PRO A 329 -50.13 -1.44 11.35
CA PRO A 329 -49.05 -2.41 11.28
C PRO A 329 -47.74 -1.70 10.97
N THR A 330 -46.67 -2.04 11.71
CA THR A 330 -45.34 -1.47 11.46
C THR A 330 -44.90 -1.77 10.02
N PRO A 331 -44.56 -0.74 9.21
CA PRO A 331 -43.96 -0.94 7.90
C PRO A 331 -42.78 -1.92 7.96
N ARG A 332 -42.57 -2.67 6.88
CA ARG A 332 -41.42 -3.57 6.73
C ARG A 332 -40.50 -3.06 5.63
N ALA A 333 -39.20 -3.01 5.91
CA ALA A 333 -38.23 -2.67 4.89
C ALA A 333 -38.08 -3.84 3.89
N SER A 334 -37.80 -3.50 2.63
CA SER A 334 -37.48 -4.49 1.60
C SER A 334 -36.10 -5.13 1.87
N GLN A 335 -35.80 -6.23 1.17
CA GLN A 335 -34.47 -6.84 1.26
C GLN A 335 -33.36 -5.89 0.77
N ALA A 336 -33.59 -5.15 -0.30
CA ALA A 336 -32.58 -4.21 -0.83
C ALA A 336 -32.34 -3.04 0.14
N ALA A 337 -33.38 -2.61 0.84
CA ALA A 337 -33.27 -1.60 1.89
C ALA A 337 -32.44 -2.14 3.07
N TYR A 338 -32.72 -3.35 3.55
CA TYR A 338 -31.92 -4.01 4.59
C TYR A 338 -30.47 -4.23 4.19
N ASP A 339 -30.21 -4.65 2.95
CA ASP A 339 -28.86 -4.84 2.42
C ASP A 339 -28.09 -3.52 2.40
N TYR A 340 -28.72 -2.44 1.95
CA TYR A 340 -28.12 -1.11 1.96
C TYR A 340 -27.83 -0.62 3.39
N ALA A 341 -28.71 -0.88 4.34
CA ALA A 341 -28.50 -0.48 5.73
C ALA A 341 -27.28 -1.16 6.41
N LYS A 342 -26.78 -2.27 5.85
CA LYS A 342 -25.63 -3.03 6.36
C LYS A 342 -24.30 -2.64 5.72
N ILE A 343 -24.27 -1.76 4.71
CA ILE A 343 -23.02 -1.38 4.06
C ILE A 343 -22.16 -0.51 4.99
N PRO A 344 -20.82 -0.54 4.85
CA PRO A 344 -19.95 0.38 5.58
C PRO A 344 -20.28 1.85 5.30
N ALA A 345 -20.13 2.71 6.31
CA ALA A 345 -20.38 4.15 6.17
C ALA A 345 -19.51 4.76 5.05
N GLU A 346 -18.25 4.34 4.94
CA GLU A 346 -17.34 4.75 3.87
C GLU A 346 -17.86 4.41 2.46
N THR A 347 -18.45 3.23 2.28
CA THR A 347 -19.06 2.80 1.02
C THR A 347 -20.24 3.70 0.68
N SER A 348 -21.08 4.05 1.65
CA SER A 348 -22.17 5.01 1.42
C SER A 348 -21.67 6.40 1.06
N THR A 349 -20.57 6.86 1.68
CA THR A 349 -19.96 8.16 1.34
C THR A 349 -19.45 8.18 -0.09
N LEU A 350 -18.74 7.13 -0.52
CA LEU A 350 -18.26 7.00 -1.90
C LEU A 350 -19.39 6.85 -2.90
N LEU A 351 -20.46 6.12 -2.55
CA LEU A 351 -21.67 6.02 -3.37
C LEU A 351 -22.29 7.40 -3.60
N ASN A 352 -22.38 8.25 -2.58
CA ASN A 352 -22.93 9.59 -2.73
C ASN A 352 -22.14 10.43 -3.74
N LEU A 353 -20.80 10.34 -3.74
CA LEU A 353 -19.99 11.05 -4.75
C LEU A 353 -20.38 10.68 -6.19
N VAL A 354 -20.68 9.40 -6.42
CA VAL A 354 -21.11 8.90 -7.72
C VAL A 354 -22.52 9.40 -8.06
N LEU A 355 -23.45 9.27 -7.12
CA LEU A 355 -24.85 9.65 -7.33
C LEU A 355 -25.04 11.17 -7.48
N ASP A 356 -24.23 11.95 -6.78
CA ASP A 356 -24.28 13.42 -6.77
C ASP A 356 -23.47 14.03 -7.93
N GLY A 357 -22.78 13.20 -8.73
CA GLY A 357 -21.98 13.66 -9.86
C GLY A 357 -20.81 14.55 -9.45
N ALA A 358 -20.12 14.19 -8.37
CA ALA A 358 -19.07 15.01 -7.77
C ALA A 358 -18.02 15.48 -8.81
N PRO A 359 -17.60 16.75 -8.75
CA PRO A 359 -16.62 17.29 -9.68
C PRO A 359 -15.26 16.61 -9.50
N VAL A 360 -14.50 16.55 -10.59
CA VAL A 360 -13.13 16.03 -10.62
C VAL A 360 -12.30 17.11 -11.31
N PRO A 361 -11.17 17.55 -10.74
CA PRO A 361 -10.29 18.51 -11.40
C PRO A 361 -9.88 18.02 -12.80
N ASP A 362 -9.79 18.93 -13.76
CA ASP A 362 -9.43 18.58 -15.14
C ASP A 362 -8.05 17.93 -15.21
N VAL A 363 -7.08 18.42 -14.43
CA VAL A 363 -5.74 17.82 -14.34
C VAL A 363 -5.77 16.39 -13.81
N SER A 364 -6.69 16.06 -12.89
CA SER A 364 -6.90 14.67 -12.43
C SER A 364 -7.56 13.83 -13.52
N THR A 365 -8.50 14.40 -14.27
CA THR A 365 -9.13 13.72 -15.41
C THR A 365 -8.11 13.37 -16.49
N VAL A 366 -7.24 14.31 -16.86
CA VAL A 366 -6.12 14.10 -17.80
C VAL A 366 -5.21 12.97 -17.32
N LEU A 367 -4.84 12.98 -16.04
CA LEU A 367 -4.01 11.93 -15.46
C LEU A 367 -4.69 10.55 -15.55
N PHE A 368 -5.95 10.47 -15.14
CA PHE A 368 -6.71 9.21 -15.12
C PHE A 368 -7.00 8.67 -16.51
N ASP A 369 -7.28 9.53 -17.48
CA ASP A 369 -7.57 9.12 -18.86
C ASP A 369 -6.31 8.63 -19.58
N ASN A 370 -5.18 9.32 -19.44
CA ASN A 370 -4.01 9.07 -20.29
C ASN A 370 -2.91 8.21 -19.65
N TYR A 371 -2.81 8.18 -18.32
CA TYR A 371 -1.63 7.62 -17.64
C TYR A 371 -1.95 6.56 -16.60
N MET A 372 -3.07 6.68 -15.91
CA MET A 372 -3.39 5.77 -14.80
C MET A 372 -4.18 4.55 -15.28
N HIS A 373 -3.74 3.37 -14.87
CA HIS A 373 -4.46 2.13 -15.13
C HIS A 373 -5.61 1.93 -14.13
N ASP A 374 -6.58 1.10 -14.48
CA ASP A 374 -7.65 0.62 -13.62
C ASP A 374 -7.23 -0.75 -13.06
N SER A 375 -6.78 -0.78 -11.80
CA SER A 375 -6.24 -2.01 -11.21
C SER A 375 -7.28 -3.09 -10.93
N LEU A 376 -8.57 -2.74 -10.92
CA LEU A 376 -9.68 -3.68 -10.73
C LEU A 376 -10.14 -4.29 -12.07
N ALA A 377 -9.91 -3.61 -13.20
CA ALA A 377 -10.11 -4.17 -14.52
C ALA A 377 -9.00 -5.17 -14.85
N GLY A 378 -9.38 -6.40 -15.21
CA GLY A 378 -8.43 -7.47 -15.55
C GLY A 378 -7.74 -8.14 -14.37
N PHE A 379 -8.07 -7.77 -13.12
CA PHE A 379 -7.55 -8.46 -11.94
C PHE A 379 -8.49 -9.58 -11.47
N TYR A 380 -8.21 -10.79 -11.96
CA TYR A 380 -9.01 -11.98 -11.67
C TYR A 380 -8.51 -12.76 -10.44
N ILE A 381 -9.45 -13.18 -9.60
CA ILE A 381 -9.30 -14.13 -8.49
C ILE A 381 -10.02 -15.41 -8.90
N GLY A 382 -9.27 -16.34 -9.50
CA GLY A 382 -9.86 -17.48 -10.20
C GLY A 382 -10.61 -16.99 -11.44
N LYS A 383 -11.93 -17.19 -11.49
CA LYS A 383 -12.79 -16.77 -12.62
C LYS A 383 -13.56 -15.47 -12.38
N TRP A 384 -13.42 -14.86 -11.22
CA TRP A 384 -14.16 -13.67 -10.81
C TRP A 384 -13.20 -12.49 -10.67
N THR A 385 -13.67 -11.28 -10.90
CA THR A 385 -12.95 -10.08 -10.45
C THR A 385 -13.42 -9.72 -9.05
N GLU A 386 -12.71 -8.84 -8.35
CA GLU A 386 -13.19 -8.30 -7.07
C GLU A 386 -14.58 -7.65 -7.19
N LEU A 387 -15.00 -7.25 -8.39
CA LEU A 387 -16.28 -6.58 -8.63
C LEU A 387 -17.48 -7.53 -8.68
N ASN A 388 -17.26 -8.84 -8.86
CA ASN A 388 -18.34 -9.79 -9.12
C ASN A 388 -18.22 -11.16 -8.42
N ILE A 389 -17.44 -11.24 -7.33
CA ILE A 389 -17.31 -12.48 -6.55
C ILE A 389 -18.69 -12.89 -5.96
N PRO A 390 -19.20 -14.10 -6.26
CA PRO A 390 -20.44 -14.59 -5.67
C PRO A 390 -20.34 -14.71 -4.16
N ALA A 391 -21.41 -14.36 -3.45
CA ALA A 391 -21.53 -14.45 -1.99
C ALA A 391 -20.58 -13.54 -1.16
N VAL A 392 -19.71 -12.74 -1.80
CA VAL A 392 -18.83 -11.78 -1.12
C VAL A 392 -19.06 -10.38 -1.68
N ASN A 393 -19.46 -9.44 -0.83
CA ASN A 393 -19.55 -8.04 -1.23
C ASN A 393 -18.26 -7.31 -0.86
N THR A 394 -17.38 -7.15 -1.86
CA THR A 394 -16.12 -6.39 -1.74
C THR A 394 -16.36 -4.87 -1.84
N TYR A 395 -17.53 -4.46 -2.34
CA TYR A 395 -17.89 -3.10 -2.72
C TYR A 395 -17.02 -2.47 -3.82
N GLY A 396 -16.09 -3.23 -4.42
CA GLY A 396 -15.29 -2.79 -5.57
C GLY A 396 -14.67 -1.40 -5.40
N TYR A 397 -14.95 -0.50 -6.35
CA TYR A 397 -14.50 0.90 -6.32
C TYR A 397 -15.06 1.72 -5.15
N LEU A 398 -16.12 1.28 -4.46
CA LEU A 398 -16.72 2.00 -3.31
C LEU A 398 -16.07 1.61 -1.99
N ARG A 399 -14.73 1.58 -1.97
CA ARG A 399 -13.91 1.22 -0.82
C ARG A 399 -12.63 2.06 -0.78
N TYR A 400 -12.16 2.38 0.42
CA TYR A 400 -10.83 2.93 0.60
C TYR A 400 -9.77 1.82 0.64
N ARG A 401 -8.54 2.17 0.25
CA ARG A 401 -7.39 1.29 0.45
C ARG A 401 -7.17 1.06 1.93
N GLU A 402 -6.97 -0.19 2.32
CA GLU A 402 -6.52 -0.49 3.68
C GLU A 402 -5.04 -0.10 3.83
N VAL A 403 -4.73 0.62 4.89
CA VAL A 403 -3.39 1.15 5.16
C VAL A 403 -2.96 0.73 6.56
N PHE A 404 -1.83 0.05 6.64
CA PHE A 404 -1.15 -0.32 7.86
C PHE A 404 0.09 0.54 8.05
N SER A 405 0.51 0.65 9.30
CA SER A 405 1.77 1.28 9.66
C SER A 405 2.34 0.57 10.87
N VAL A 406 3.64 0.27 10.85
CA VAL A 406 4.37 -0.25 12.00
C VAL A 406 5.49 0.74 12.30
N ALA A 407 5.41 1.40 13.46
CA ALA A 407 6.46 2.29 13.89
C ALA A 407 7.78 1.52 14.03
N GLY A 408 8.85 2.05 13.45
CA GLY A 408 10.19 1.51 13.65
C GLY A 408 10.67 1.68 15.09
N ARG A 409 11.56 0.78 15.51
CA ARG A 409 12.35 1.01 16.72
C ARG A 409 13.31 2.17 16.46
N ARG A 410 13.62 2.96 17.50
CA ARG A 410 14.71 3.94 17.39
C ARG A 410 16.04 3.20 17.23
N ALA A 411 16.98 3.82 16.53
CA ALA A 411 18.36 3.37 16.52
C ALA A 411 18.82 3.18 17.97
N GLN A 412 19.49 2.06 18.23
CA GLN A 412 19.98 1.78 19.57
C GLN A 412 20.97 2.89 19.96
N GLU A 413 20.75 3.53 21.11
CA GLU A 413 21.73 4.48 21.63
C GLU A 413 23.06 3.75 21.78
N CYS A 414 24.09 4.34 21.19
CA CYS A 414 25.46 3.87 21.24
C CYS A 414 25.86 3.60 22.71
N ARG A 415 26.04 2.32 23.07
CA ARG A 415 26.57 1.92 24.36
C ARG A 415 27.93 1.31 24.13
N ASP A 416 28.96 2.02 24.58
CA ASP A 416 30.32 1.52 24.59
C ASP A 416 30.37 0.25 25.46
N PRO A 417 30.80 -0.92 24.94
CA PRO A 417 31.00 -2.13 25.73
C PRO A 417 31.91 -1.92 26.93
N ALA A 418 32.85 -0.96 26.87
CA ALA A 418 33.70 -0.57 28.00
C ALA A 418 32.94 0.17 29.12
N THR A 419 31.72 0.64 28.85
CA THR A 419 30.83 1.32 29.82
C THR A 419 29.70 0.42 30.32
N LEU A 420 29.60 -0.82 29.84
CA LEU A 420 28.64 -1.79 30.37
C LEU A 420 29.16 -2.30 31.72
N PRO A 421 28.38 -2.21 32.82
CA PRO A 421 28.75 -2.89 34.05
C PRO A 421 28.85 -4.40 33.74
N PRO A 422 29.86 -5.11 34.28
CA PRO A 422 30.01 -6.54 34.10
C PRO A 422 28.70 -7.25 34.40
N ALA A 423 28.29 -8.18 33.52
CA ALA A 423 27.18 -9.07 33.80
C ALA A 423 27.48 -9.78 35.14
N ASN A 424 26.61 -9.55 36.13
CA ASN A 424 26.71 -9.98 37.55
C ASN A 424 27.29 -8.99 38.56
N ILE A 425 26.94 -7.70 38.48
CA ILE A 425 27.00 -6.83 39.67
C ILE A 425 25.55 -6.52 40.11
N PRO A 426 25.10 -7.01 41.28
CA PRO A 426 23.85 -6.58 41.86
C PRO A 426 23.82 -5.05 41.95
N THR A 427 22.68 -4.45 41.61
CA THR A 427 22.50 -3.00 41.78
C THR A 427 22.81 -2.61 43.22
N ILE A 428 23.29 -1.37 43.45
CA ILE A 428 23.63 -0.86 44.80
C ILE A 428 22.45 -1.06 45.79
N GLY A 429 21.20 -1.10 45.31
CA GLY A 429 20.03 -1.45 46.13
C GLY A 429 19.97 -2.92 46.60
N GLY A 430 20.54 -3.87 45.85
CA GLY A 430 20.63 -5.29 46.21
C GLY A 430 21.78 -5.62 47.18
N ALA A 431 22.87 -4.85 47.16
CA ALA A 431 24.00 -5.04 48.07
C ALA A 431 23.67 -4.64 49.52
N PHE A 432 22.81 -3.63 49.72
CA PHE A 432 22.37 -3.22 51.07
C PHE A 432 21.29 -4.14 51.67
N GLN A 433 20.62 -4.96 50.86
CA GLN A 433 19.60 -5.91 51.34
C GLN A 433 20.20 -7.25 51.83
N GLN A 434 21.41 -7.60 51.36
CA GLN A 434 22.13 -8.81 51.80
C GLN A 434 23.06 -8.59 53.01
N LEU A 435 23.36 -7.34 53.38
CA LEU A 435 24.13 -7.03 54.60
C LEU A 435 23.25 -6.80 55.83
N GLY A 436 21.95 -6.54 55.66
CA GLY A 436 20.99 -6.36 56.77
C GLY A 436 20.43 -7.66 57.36
N SER A 437 20.66 -8.81 56.71
CA SER A 437 20.12 -10.12 57.12
C SER A 437 21.17 -11.07 57.73
N ALA A 438 22.42 -10.60 57.92
CA ALA A 438 23.50 -11.35 58.56
C ALA A 438 23.90 -10.84 59.96
N MET A 439 23.21 -9.83 60.51
CA MET A 439 23.40 -9.34 61.88
C MET A 439 22.09 -8.95 62.58
N GLY A 440 21.18 -9.91 62.72
CA GLY A 440 20.00 -9.76 63.59
C GLY A 440 19.01 -10.91 63.46
N GLY A 441 19.07 -11.86 64.41
CA GLY A 441 18.14 -12.97 64.54
C GLY A 441 18.84 -14.29 64.80
#